data_AF-A0A4V2NKI5-F1
#
_entry.id   AF-A0A4V2NKI5-F1
#
_cell.length_a   1.000
_cell.length_b   1.000
_cell.length_c   1.000
_cell.angle_alpha   90.00
_cell.angle_beta   90.00
_cell.angle_gamma   90.00
#
_symmetry.space_group_name_H-M   'P 1'
#
loop_
_entity.id
_entity.type
_entity.pdbx_description
1 polymer ?
#
loop_
_entity_poly.entity_id
_entity_poly.type
_entity_poly.pdbx_seq_one_letter_code
_entity_poly.pdbx_strand_id
1 'polypeptide(L)'
;MPIGKTDVLAALNDPTLQRLKFSIGQTMIGPDGFRDVHGAIANDRIAVVPSGSQNQDIAFYNMKTNAIEVPRKNPPLNLSDRAQLVHECVHAMNDLHMVNEVTLVEEAAAYLAQLSFMTLNMPPPIVPRPSPLDPRLGPLMRLMVACNDVAARYRLTEAAGFGASISAVDAFFLALRVRGVPAYARLGIYERSNDWPGVPGGGMEDLRRVLRGARHQGRGQGPAIF
;
A
#
# COMPACT_ATOMS: atom_id res chain seq x y z
N MET A 1 -28.65 4.68 -0.34
CA MET A 1 -27.85 5.88 -0.03
C MET A 1 -26.46 5.63 -0.54
N PRO A 2 -25.78 6.61 -1.16
CA PRO A 2 -24.41 6.40 -1.62
C PRO A 2 -23.49 6.04 -0.45
N ILE A 3 -22.38 5.36 -0.75
CA ILE A 3 -21.29 5.10 0.21
C ILE A 3 -20.96 6.40 0.95
N GLY A 4 -20.88 6.32 2.28
CA GLY A 4 -20.57 7.47 3.13
C GLY A 4 -19.65 7.14 4.29
N LYS A 5 -19.50 8.11 5.20
CA LYS A 5 -18.65 8.02 6.40
C LYS A 5 -18.85 6.73 7.19
N THR A 6 -20.11 6.32 7.41
CA THR A 6 -20.43 5.10 8.18
C THR A 6 -19.93 3.83 7.51
N ASP A 7 -19.97 3.74 6.18
CA ASP A 7 -19.50 2.58 5.43
C ASP A 7 -17.97 2.45 5.47
N VAL A 8 -17.26 3.59 5.38
CA VAL A 8 -15.79 3.62 5.50
C VAL A 8 -15.35 3.24 6.91
N LEU A 9 -16.01 3.77 7.94
CA LEU A 9 -15.74 3.38 9.34
C LEU A 9 -16.04 1.90 9.57
N ALA A 10 -17.10 1.35 8.96
CA ALA A 10 -17.39 -0.08 9.04
C ALA A 10 -16.30 -0.93 8.37
N ALA A 11 -15.74 -0.49 7.23
CA ALA A 11 -14.62 -1.17 6.59
C ALA A 11 -13.36 -1.16 7.48
N LEU A 12 -13.06 -0.04 8.14
CA LEU A 12 -11.93 0.10 9.06
C LEU A 12 -12.10 -0.66 10.39
N ASN A 13 -13.31 -1.09 10.72
CA ASN A 13 -13.59 -1.98 11.86
C ASN A 13 -13.53 -3.47 11.49
N ASP A 14 -13.10 -3.83 10.28
CA ASP A 14 -12.90 -5.25 9.94
C ASP A 14 -11.85 -5.89 10.86
N PRO A 15 -12.18 -6.98 11.58
CA PRO A 15 -11.23 -7.65 12.48
C PRO A 15 -9.99 -8.18 11.77
N THR A 16 -10.05 -8.40 10.45
CA THR A 16 -8.92 -8.81 9.61
C THR A 16 -7.79 -7.77 9.61
N LEU A 17 -8.11 -6.48 9.76
CA LEU A 17 -7.10 -5.43 9.85
C LEU A 17 -6.20 -5.59 11.09
N GLN A 18 -6.66 -6.28 12.13
CA GLN A 18 -5.83 -6.61 13.30
C GLN A 18 -4.66 -7.55 12.95
N ARG A 19 -4.76 -8.27 11.84
CA ARG A 19 -3.75 -9.21 11.35
C ARG A 19 -2.81 -8.59 10.33
N LEU A 20 -3.14 -7.42 9.78
CA LEU A 20 -2.34 -6.77 8.76
C LEU A 20 -1.26 -5.93 9.41
N LYS A 21 -0.04 -6.48 9.52
CA LYS A 21 1.09 -5.81 10.18
C LYS A 21 2.39 -6.05 9.42
N PHE A 22 2.99 -5.01 8.83
CA PHE A 22 4.30 -5.07 8.17
C PHE A 22 4.84 -3.66 7.90
N SER A 23 6.09 -3.55 7.49
CA SER A 23 6.70 -2.27 7.07
C SER A 23 7.36 -2.39 5.69
N ILE A 24 7.32 -1.32 4.90
CA ILE A 24 8.05 -1.20 3.64
C ILE A 24 8.59 0.23 3.52
N GLY A 25 9.91 0.36 3.44
CA GLY A 25 10.55 1.67 3.59
C GLY A 25 10.20 2.30 4.95
N GLN A 26 9.69 3.52 4.93
CA GLN A 26 9.20 4.27 6.08
C GLN A 26 7.70 4.04 6.34
N THR A 27 6.97 3.42 5.42
CA THR A 27 5.54 3.12 5.59
C THR A 27 5.37 1.94 6.55
N MET A 28 4.67 2.17 7.67
CA MET A 28 4.32 1.15 8.65
C MET A 28 2.83 0.82 8.54
N ILE A 29 2.49 -0.39 8.11
CA ILE A 29 1.12 -0.85 7.98
C ILE A 29 0.80 -1.65 9.25
N GLY A 30 -0.23 -1.24 9.98
CA GLY A 30 -0.59 -1.90 11.22
C GLY A 30 -1.96 -1.50 11.75
N PRO A 31 -2.48 -2.26 12.73
CA PRO A 31 -3.79 -1.98 13.32
C PRO A 31 -3.89 -0.59 13.95
N ASP A 32 -2.79 -0.09 14.54
CA ASP A 32 -2.76 1.23 15.16
C ASP A 32 -2.89 2.35 14.12
N GLY A 33 -2.21 2.23 12.97
CA GLY A 33 -2.36 3.20 11.88
C GLY A 33 -3.79 3.23 11.30
N PHE A 34 -4.43 2.07 11.13
CA PHE A 34 -5.84 2.04 10.71
C PHE A 34 -6.77 2.62 11.78
N ARG A 35 -6.47 2.42 13.06
CA ARG A 35 -7.21 3.04 14.17
C ARG A 35 -7.06 4.56 14.17
N ASP A 36 -5.87 5.07 13.86
CA ASP A 36 -5.62 6.51 13.74
C ASP A 36 -6.43 7.12 12.60
N VAL A 37 -6.43 6.49 11.42
CA VAL A 37 -7.26 6.89 10.28
C VAL A 37 -8.75 6.83 10.63
N HIS A 38 -9.22 5.74 11.26
CA HIS A 38 -10.59 5.63 11.75
C HIS A 38 -10.95 6.78 12.70
N GLY A 39 -10.09 7.08 13.68
CA GLY A 39 -10.29 8.19 14.61
C GLY A 39 -10.27 9.55 13.93
N ALA A 40 -9.42 9.74 12.92
CA ALA A 40 -9.39 10.97 12.14
C ALA A 40 -10.67 11.19 11.32
N ILE A 41 -11.21 10.14 10.67
CA ILE A 41 -12.50 10.18 9.98
C ILE A 41 -13.65 10.43 10.97
N ALA A 42 -13.67 9.70 12.09
CA ALA A 42 -14.73 9.81 13.09
C ALA A 42 -14.86 11.24 13.63
N ASN A 43 -13.71 11.91 13.85
CA ASN A 43 -13.63 13.30 14.33
C ASN A 43 -13.57 14.34 13.21
N ASP A 44 -13.93 13.99 11.97
CA ASP A 44 -13.99 14.89 10.80
C ASP A 44 -12.66 15.61 10.48
N ARG A 45 -11.53 15.02 10.89
CA ARG A 45 -10.18 15.46 10.48
C ARG A 45 -9.82 14.96 9.10
N ILE A 46 -10.39 13.82 8.67
CA ILE A 46 -10.36 13.32 7.29
C ILE A 46 -11.80 13.29 6.80
N ALA A 47 -12.12 14.00 5.73
CA ALA A 47 -13.47 13.99 5.17
C ALA A 47 -13.73 12.69 4.38
N VAL A 48 -14.98 12.22 4.35
CA VAL A 48 -15.44 11.18 3.41
C VAL A 48 -16.47 11.81 2.50
N VAL A 49 -16.15 11.94 1.21
CA VAL A 49 -16.97 12.66 0.24
C VAL A 49 -17.25 11.79 -0.98
N PRO A 50 -18.42 11.91 -1.63
CA PRO A 50 -18.63 11.27 -2.92
C PRO A 50 -17.66 11.82 -3.96
N SER A 51 -17.17 10.96 -4.84
CA SER A 51 -16.29 11.35 -5.94
C SER A 51 -16.89 12.48 -6.78
N GLY A 52 -16.04 13.41 -7.21
CA GLY A 52 -16.42 14.49 -8.13
C GLY A 52 -16.79 13.97 -9.53
N SER A 53 -16.23 12.83 -9.93
CA SER A 53 -16.52 12.16 -11.20
C SER A 53 -17.58 11.08 -11.04
N GLN A 54 -18.59 11.08 -11.92
CA GLN A 54 -19.60 10.01 -12.00
C GLN A 54 -19.01 8.68 -12.53
N ASN A 55 -17.89 8.74 -13.24
CA ASN A 55 -17.22 7.57 -13.83
C ASN A 55 -16.11 7.00 -12.95
N GLN A 56 -15.96 7.50 -11.72
CA GLN A 56 -14.98 7.00 -10.79
C GLN A 56 -15.53 5.78 -10.07
N ASP A 57 -14.93 4.63 -10.37
CA ASP A 57 -15.34 3.34 -9.82
C ASP A 57 -14.56 2.90 -8.58
N ILE A 58 -13.50 3.64 -8.23
CA ILE A 58 -12.58 3.34 -7.12
C ILE A 58 -12.54 4.48 -6.10
N ALA A 59 -12.26 4.13 -4.86
CA ALA A 59 -11.95 5.13 -3.84
C ALA A 59 -10.60 5.79 -4.13
N PHE A 60 -10.40 7.01 -3.64
CA PHE A 60 -9.15 7.75 -3.76
C PHE A 60 -8.93 8.66 -2.54
N TYR A 61 -7.74 8.63 -1.93
CA TYR A 61 -7.34 9.59 -0.92
C TYR A 61 -6.71 10.83 -1.55
N ASN A 62 -7.31 11.99 -1.30
CA ASN A 62 -6.83 13.28 -1.77
C ASN A 62 -6.09 14.02 -0.65
N MET A 63 -4.76 13.94 -0.64
CA MET A 63 -3.91 14.57 0.36
C MET A 63 -4.08 16.11 0.42
N LYS A 64 -4.48 16.77 -0.68
CA LYS A 64 -4.65 18.23 -0.70
C LYS A 64 -5.88 18.69 0.05
N THR A 65 -6.97 17.93 -0.06
CA THR A 65 -8.25 18.23 0.59
C THR A 65 -8.43 17.43 1.88
N ASN A 66 -7.49 16.54 2.19
CA ASN A 66 -7.54 15.62 3.32
C ASN A 66 -8.87 14.84 3.35
N ALA A 67 -9.20 14.21 2.22
CA ALA A 67 -10.48 13.56 2.01
C ALA A 67 -10.33 12.21 1.30
N ILE A 68 -11.11 11.22 1.74
CA ILE A 68 -11.36 9.98 1.00
C ILE A 68 -12.56 10.22 0.09
N GLU A 69 -12.29 10.28 -1.21
CA GLU A 69 -13.30 10.32 -2.26
C GLU A 69 -13.80 8.90 -2.54
N VAL A 70 -15.09 8.64 -2.29
CA VAL A 70 -15.70 7.32 -2.49
C VAL A 70 -16.55 7.27 -3.76
N PRO A 71 -16.58 6.14 -4.50
CA PRO A 71 -17.40 6.03 -5.70
C PRO A 71 -18.89 6.17 -5.35
N ARG A 72 -19.68 6.70 -6.29
CA ARG A 72 -21.14 6.89 -6.14
C ARG A 72 -21.93 5.58 -6.27
N LYS A 73 -21.48 4.54 -5.56
CA LYS A 73 -22.13 3.24 -5.46
C LYS A 73 -22.97 3.19 -4.18
N ASN A 74 -23.90 2.25 -4.09
CA ASN A 74 -24.68 2.02 -2.87
C ASN A 74 -24.07 0.86 -2.07
N PRO A 75 -24.11 0.88 -0.73
CA PRO A 75 -23.76 -0.27 0.10
C PRO A 75 -24.74 -1.44 -0.12
N PRO A 76 -24.36 -2.67 0.27
CA PRO A 76 -23.14 -3.03 1.00
C PRO A 76 -21.88 -3.01 0.14
N LEU A 77 -20.75 -2.65 0.76
CA LEU A 77 -19.43 -2.72 0.12
C LEU A 77 -19.01 -4.17 -0.07
N ASN A 78 -18.63 -4.56 -1.29
CA ASN A 78 -18.06 -5.88 -1.52
C ASN A 78 -16.59 -5.94 -1.05
N LEU A 79 -15.98 -7.13 -1.08
CA LEU A 79 -14.59 -7.31 -0.64
C LEU A 79 -13.60 -6.42 -1.42
N SER A 80 -13.81 -6.24 -2.72
CA SER A 80 -12.96 -5.38 -3.56
C SER A 80 -13.07 -3.91 -3.16
N ASP A 81 -14.29 -3.42 -2.90
CA ASP A 81 -14.51 -2.04 -2.46
C ASP A 81 -13.82 -1.79 -1.11
N ARG A 82 -13.95 -2.74 -0.17
CA ARG A 82 -13.33 -2.65 1.16
C ARG A 82 -11.80 -2.72 1.07
N ALA A 83 -11.26 -3.58 0.21
CA ALA A 83 -9.82 -3.68 -0.02
C ALA A 83 -9.25 -2.40 -0.66
N GLN A 84 -10.00 -1.78 -1.57
CA GLN A 84 -9.65 -0.47 -2.13
C GLN A 84 -9.63 0.61 -1.04
N LEU A 85 -10.59 0.61 -0.10
CA LEU A 85 -10.54 1.53 1.04
C LEU A 85 -9.30 1.30 1.91
N VAL A 86 -8.86 0.05 2.10
CA VAL A 86 -7.61 -0.25 2.80
C VAL A 86 -6.41 0.36 2.08
N HIS A 87 -6.35 0.30 0.75
CA HIS A 87 -5.34 1.00 -0.06
C HIS A 87 -5.31 2.49 0.26
N GLU A 88 -6.45 3.17 0.13
CA GLU A 88 -6.54 4.62 0.38
C GLU A 88 -6.20 4.99 1.83
N CYS A 89 -6.51 4.12 2.79
CA CYS A 89 -6.18 4.35 4.19
C CYS A 89 -4.67 4.23 4.47
N VAL A 90 -3.88 3.55 3.63
CA VAL A 90 -2.41 3.57 3.74
C VAL A 90 -1.89 4.96 3.41
N HIS A 91 -2.41 5.62 2.38
CA HIS A 91 -2.05 7.00 2.05
C HIS A 91 -2.43 7.98 3.16
N ALA A 92 -3.67 7.88 3.65
CA ALA A 92 -4.13 8.69 4.78
C ALA A 92 -3.29 8.48 6.05
N MET A 93 -2.86 7.25 6.31
CA MET A 93 -1.99 6.91 7.44
C MET A 93 -0.62 7.58 7.32
N ASN A 94 0.00 7.50 6.15
CA ASN A 94 1.27 8.16 5.88
C ASN A 94 1.18 9.68 6.04
N ASP A 95 0.10 10.29 5.56
CA ASP A 95 -0.14 11.72 5.71
C ASP A 95 -0.30 12.11 7.20
N LEU A 96 -1.14 11.40 7.95
CA LEU A 96 -1.32 11.61 9.40
C LEU A 96 -0.01 11.48 10.20
N HIS A 97 0.88 10.58 9.78
CA HIS A 97 2.16 10.33 10.43
C HIS A 97 3.32 11.13 9.83
N MET A 98 3.05 12.03 8.88
CA MET A 98 4.04 12.86 8.16
C MET A 98 5.17 12.02 7.55
N VAL A 99 4.84 10.83 7.05
CA VAL A 99 5.79 9.93 6.39
C VAL A 99 6.15 10.51 5.03
N ASN A 100 7.43 10.84 4.83
CA ASN A 100 7.93 11.42 3.59
C ASN A 100 8.65 10.36 2.74
N GLU A 101 7.87 9.40 2.26
CA GLU A 101 8.34 8.26 1.45
C GLU A 101 8.31 8.59 -0.05
N VAL A 102 9.09 7.83 -0.83
CA VAL A 102 8.99 7.82 -2.29
C VAL A 102 7.59 7.35 -2.71
N THR A 103 6.89 8.14 -3.53
CA THR A 103 5.50 7.90 -3.95
C THR A 103 5.30 6.47 -4.49
N LEU A 104 6.24 5.97 -5.29
CA LEU A 104 6.15 4.60 -5.83
C LEU A 104 6.27 3.49 -4.77
N VAL A 105 7.03 3.73 -3.70
CA VAL A 105 7.17 2.79 -2.58
C VAL A 105 5.91 2.82 -1.72
N GLU A 106 5.35 4.01 -1.50
CA GLU A 106 4.08 4.19 -0.83
C GLU A 106 2.92 3.49 -1.58
N GLU A 107 2.80 3.68 -2.89
CA GLU A 107 1.81 2.96 -3.71
C GLU A 107 2.02 1.44 -3.63
N ALA A 108 3.27 0.97 -3.66
CA ALA A 108 3.57 -0.45 -3.48
C ALA A 108 3.12 -0.96 -2.10
N ALA A 109 3.26 -0.15 -1.05
CA ALA A 109 2.78 -0.44 0.29
C ALA A 109 1.24 -0.58 0.32
N ALA A 110 0.55 0.35 -0.33
CA ALA A 110 -0.91 0.36 -0.42
C ALA A 110 -1.44 -0.86 -1.19
N TYR A 111 -0.85 -1.23 -2.35
CA TYR A 111 -1.20 -2.46 -3.07
C TYR A 111 -0.90 -3.73 -2.26
N LEU A 112 0.22 -3.78 -1.52
CA LEU A 112 0.52 -4.90 -0.63
C LEU A 112 -0.52 -5.03 0.48
N ALA A 113 -0.96 -3.92 1.07
CA ALA A 113 -2.00 -3.90 2.10
C ALA A 113 -3.34 -4.37 1.53
N GLN A 114 -3.75 -3.84 0.37
CA GLN A 114 -4.96 -4.23 -0.35
C GLN A 114 -5.00 -5.75 -0.61
N LEU A 115 -3.96 -6.31 -1.22
CA LEU A 115 -3.92 -7.73 -1.59
C LEU A 115 -3.81 -8.66 -0.38
N SER A 116 -3.07 -8.26 0.65
CA SER A 116 -2.97 -9.03 1.89
C SER A 116 -4.32 -9.06 2.61
N PHE A 117 -5.03 -7.95 2.67
CA PHE A 117 -6.40 -7.88 3.22
C PHE A 117 -7.38 -8.78 2.46
N MET A 118 -7.35 -8.76 1.12
CA MET A 118 -8.18 -9.64 0.29
C MET A 118 -7.86 -11.11 0.56
N THR A 119 -6.58 -11.47 0.61
CA THR A 119 -6.12 -12.85 0.84
C THR A 119 -6.50 -13.37 2.23
N LEU A 120 -6.45 -12.50 3.24
CA LEU A 120 -6.86 -12.85 4.61
C LEU A 120 -8.37 -13.11 4.74
N ASN A 121 -9.20 -12.41 3.95
CA ASN A 121 -10.65 -12.57 3.93
C ASN A 121 -11.11 -13.71 3.01
N MET A 122 -10.43 -13.89 1.88
CA MET A 122 -10.75 -14.88 0.87
C MET A 122 -9.45 -15.45 0.29
N PRO A 123 -8.89 -16.50 0.93
CA PRO A 123 -7.67 -17.13 0.44
C PRO A 123 -7.84 -17.58 -1.02
N PRO A 124 -6.87 -17.29 -1.91
CA PRO A 124 -6.98 -17.67 -3.30
C PRO A 124 -7.03 -19.19 -3.44
N PRO A 125 -7.71 -19.72 -4.47
CA PRO A 125 -7.68 -21.14 -4.77
C PRO A 125 -6.23 -21.58 -5.05
N ILE A 126 -5.93 -22.84 -4.78
CA ILE A 126 -4.61 -23.43 -5.06
C ILE A 126 -4.48 -23.64 -6.57
N VAL A 127 -4.03 -22.59 -7.27
CA VAL A 127 -3.71 -22.61 -8.69
C VAL A 127 -2.26 -22.16 -8.89
N PRO A 128 -1.56 -22.66 -9.94
CA PRO A 128 -0.24 -22.15 -10.27
C PRO A 128 -0.29 -20.64 -10.47
N ARG A 129 0.52 -19.91 -9.70
CA ARG A 129 0.63 -18.47 -9.87
C ARG A 129 1.33 -18.18 -11.20
N PRO A 130 0.78 -17.31 -12.05
CA PRO A 130 1.47 -16.90 -13.26
C PRO A 130 2.76 -16.16 -12.89
N SER A 131 3.77 -16.22 -13.76
CA SER A 131 5.02 -15.49 -13.54
C SER A 131 4.78 -13.97 -13.64
N PRO A 132 5.36 -13.13 -12.77
CA PRO A 132 5.32 -11.68 -12.93
C PRO A 132 6.06 -11.20 -14.19
N LEU A 133 6.81 -12.09 -14.85
CA LEU A 133 7.46 -11.86 -16.14
C LEU A 133 6.65 -12.35 -17.34
N ASP A 134 5.45 -12.90 -17.14
CA ASP A 134 4.60 -13.32 -18.25
C ASP A 134 4.21 -12.11 -19.11
N PRO A 135 4.62 -12.06 -20.40
CA PRO A 135 4.35 -10.92 -21.27
C PRO A 135 2.86 -10.77 -21.61
N ARG A 136 2.04 -11.81 -21.41
CA ARG A 136 0.60 -11.79 -21.68
C ARG A 136 -0.19 -11.00 -20.63
N LEU A 137 0.39 -10.78 -19.46
CA LEU A 137 -0.26 -10.02 -18.39
C LEU A 137 -0.24 -8.52 -18.70
N GLY A 138 -1.30 -7.79 -18.35
CA GLY A 138 -1.26 -6.33 -18.32
C GLY A 138 -0.33 -5.80 -17.22
N PRO A 139 0.10 -4.53 -17.25
CA PRO A 139 0.97 -3.96 -16.23
C PRO A 139 0.43 -4.07 -14.80
N LEU A 140 -0.86 -3.77 -14.59
CA LEU A 140 -1.50 -3.88 -13.27
C LEU A 140 -1.51 -5.33 -12.77
N MET A 141 -1.83 -6.29 -13.64
CA MET A 141 -1.81 -7.70 -13.25
C MET A 141 -0.40 -8.17 -12.88
N ARG A 142 0.65 -7.71 -13.59
CA ARG A 142 2.05 -7.97 -13.20
C ARG A 142 2.39 -7.39 -11.83
N LEU A 143 1.91 -6.20 -11.51
CA LEU A 143 2.06 -5.61 -10.18
C LEU A 143 1.36 -6.48 -9.12
N MET A 144 0.12 -6.88 -9.35
CA MET A 144 -0.63 -7.73 -8.40
C MET A 144 0.05 -9.08 -8.16
N VAL A 145 0.58 -9.70 -9.22
CA VAL A 145 1.37 -10.95 -9.09
C VAL A 145 2.64 -10.69 -8.27
N ALA A 146 3.39 -9.63 -8.56
CA ALA A 146 4.61 -9.30 -7.81
C ALA A 146 4.32 -9.02 -6.32
N CYS A 147 3.24 -8.30 -6.01
CA CYS A 147 2.78 -8.06 -4.65
C CYS A 147 2.41 -9.38 -3.95
N ASN A 148 1.72 -10.31 -4.63
CA ASN A 148 1.40 -11.63 -4.06
C ASN A 148 2.65 -12.48 -3.79
N ASP A 149 3.66 -12.40 -4.66
CA ASP A 149 4.94 -13.09 -4.46
C ASP A 149 5.68 -12.54 -3.24
N VAL A 150 5.72 -11.21 -3.08
CA VAL A 150 6.28 -10.56 -1.88
C VAL A 150 5.45 -10.92 -0.65
N ALA A 151 4.13 -10.81 -0.70
CA ALA A 151 3.25 -11.15 0.42
C ALA A 151 3.46 -12.59 0.91
N ALA A 152 3.61 -13.55 -0.01
CA ALA A 152 3.90 -14.93 0.34
C ALA A 152 5.32 -15.11 0.90
N ARG A 153 6.34 -14.47 0.29
CA ARG A 153 7.74 -14.56 0.75
C ARG A 153 7.91 -14.07 2.19
N TYR A 154 7.24 -12.97 2.53
CA TYR A 154 7.27 -12.38 3.88
C TYR A 154 6.13 -12.89 4.77
N ARG A 155 5.32 -13.84 4.28
CA ARG A 155 4.22 -14.49 5.01
C ARG A 155 3.22 -13.48 5.60
N LEU A 156 2.93 -12.39 4.88
CA LEU A 156 2.10 -11.26 5.35
C LEU A 156 0.66 -11.65 5.72
N THR A 157 0.19 -12.80 5.24
CA THR A 157 -1.15 -13.33 5.45
C THR A 157 -1.18 -14.47 6.49
N GLU A 158 -0.04 -14.77 7.11
CA GLU A 158 0.14 -15.80 8.11
C GLU A 158 0.70 -15.20 9.40
N ALA A 159 0.40 -15.81 10.55
CA ALA A 159 0.85 -15.31 11.85
C ALA A 159 2.38 -15.13 11.96
N ALA A 160 3.14 -15.95 11.25
CA ALA A 160 4.60 -15.89 11.27
C ALA A 160 5.21 -14.72 10.50
N GLY A 161 4.44 -14.03 9.65
CA GLY A 161 4.88 -12.82 8.95
C GLY A 161 4.36 -11.52 9.55
N PHE A 162 3.58 -11.58 10.63
CA PHE A 162 3.07 -10.36 11.28
C PHE A 162 4.22 -9.56 11.88
N GLY A 163 4.35 -8.31 11.43
CA GLY A 163 5.48 -7.44 11.76
C GLY A 163 6.68 -7.60 10.82
N ALA A 164 6.56 -8.32 9.71
CA ALA A 164 7.64 -8.45 8.74
C ALA A 164 8.09 -7.09 8.19
N SER A 165 9.38 -6.94 7.93
CA SER A 165 9.96 -5.78 7.28
C SER A 165 10.38 -6.15 5.86
N ILE A 166 9.73 -5.55 4.86
CA ILE A 166 10.03 -5.77 3.45
C ILE A 166 11.39 -5.16 3.13
N SER A 167 12.29 -5.94 2.54
CA SER A 167 13.63 -5.46 2.21
C SER A 167 13.60 -4.31 1.21
N ALA A 168 14.59 -3.42 1.28
CA ALA A 168 14.73 -2.31 0.33
C ALA A 168 14.83 -2.77 -1.14
N VAL A 169 15.39 -3.97 -1.37
CA VAL A 169 15.49 -4.57 -2.71
C VAL A 169 14.10 -4.93 -3.25
N ASP A 170 13.29 -5.59 -2.43
CA ASP A 170 11.92 -5.95 -2.83
C ASP A 170 11.02 -4.71 -2.97
N ALA A 171 11.18 -3.74 -2.07
CA ALA A 171 10.49 -2.46 -2.16
C ALA A 171 10.81 -1.74 -3.49
N PHE A 172 12.10 -1.70 -3.87
CA PHE A 172 12.52 -1.11 -5.14
C PHE A 172 11.93 -1.84 -6.35
N PHE A 173 11.94 -3.17 -6.36
CA PHE A 173 11.36 -3.92 -7.46
C PHE A 173 9.84 -3.73 -7.57
N LEU A 174 9.12 -3.64 -6.44
CA LEU A 174 7.70 -3.30 -6.45
C LEU A 174 7.46 -1.89 -6.98
N ALA A 175 8.25 -0.89 -6.54
CA ALA A 175 8.16 0.47 -7.05
C ALA A 175 8.36 0.54 -8.57
N LEU A 176 9.29 -0.24 -9.14
CA LEU A 176 9.43 -0.36 -10.59
C LEU A 176 8.20 -0.97 -11.27
N ARG A 177 7.50 -1.91 -10.62
CA ARG A 177 6.24 -2.47 -11.14
C ARG A 177 5.10 -1.47 -11.07
N VAL A 178 4.99 -0.70 -9.97
CA VAL A 178 4.04 0.41 -9.85
C VAL A 178 4.22 1.39 -11.01
N ARG A 179 5.46 1.85 -11.25
CA ARG A 179 5.77 2.75 -12.37
C ARG A 179 5.40 2.18 -13.75
N GLY A 180 5.41 0.86 -13.90
CA GLY A 180 5.00 0.20 -15.14
C GLY A 180 3.50 0.31 -15.43
N VAL A 181 2.67 0.62 -14.43
CA VAL A 181 1.24 0.85 -14.59
C VAL A 181 1.01 2.24 -15.20
N PRO A 182 0.22 2.38 -16.29
CA PRO A 182 0.10 3.65 -17.03
C PRO A 182 -0.27 4.86 -16.18
N ALA A 183 -1.09 4.68 -15.13
CA ALA A 183 -1.49 5.76 -14.22
C ALA A 183 -0.29 6.39 -13.47
N TYR A 184 0.77 5.62 -13.24
CA TYR A 184 1.95 6.03 -12.46
C TYR A 184 3.21 6.21 -13.32
N ALA A 185 3.11 6.08 -14.65
CA ALA A 185 4.26 6.09 -15.56
C ALA A 185 5.05 7.41 -15.53
N ARG A 186 4.39 8.50 -15.12
CA ARG A 186 4.98 9.85 -15.04
C ARG A 186 5.71 10.11 -13.73
N LEU A 187 5.51 9.29 -12.71
CA LEU A 187 6.14 9.49 -11.41
C LEU A 187 7.64 9.22 -11.49
N GLY A 188 8.42 10.11 -10.88
CA GLY A 188 9.85 9.92 -10.70
C GLY A 188 10.14 8.77 -9.74
N ILE A 189 11.22 8.01 -9.99
CA ILE A 189 11.62 6.90 -9.09
C ILE A 189 12.10 7.34 -7.71
N TYR A 190 12.26 8.64 -7.50
CA TYR A 190 12.64 9.29 -6.24
C TYR A 190 11.71 10.45 -5.90
N GLU A 191 10.60 10.60 -6.63
CA GLU A 191 9.59 11.59 -6.31
C GLU A 191 8.97 11.21 -4.96
N ARG A 192 9.03 12.11 -3.98
CA ARG A 192 8.40 11.88 -2.69
C ARG A 192 6.94 12.26 -2.77
N SER A 193 6.11 11.64 -1.94
CA SER A 193 4.67 11.91 -1.89
C SER A 193 4.34 13.38 -1.67
N ASN A 194 5.19 14.08 -0.91
CA ASN A 194 5.08 15.51 -0.63
C ASN A 194 5.60 16.44 -1.75
N ASP A 195 6.24 15.91 -2.80
CA ASP A 195 6.86 16.71 -3.88
C ASP A 195 5.91 16.99 -5.07
N TRP A 196 4.63 16.63 -4.98
CA TRP A 196 3.59 17.00 -5.96
C TRP A 196 3.55 18.54 -6.14
N PRO A 197 3.38 19.10 -7.36
CA PRO A 197 3.96 20.40 -7.74
C PRO A 197 3.63 21.53 -6.76
N GLY A 198 4.69 22.03 -6.12
CA GLY A 198 4.66 23.15 -5.17
C GLY A 198 5.87 23.24 -4.22
N VAL A 199 6.66 22.17 -4.03
CA VAL A 199 7.78 22.17 -3.07
C VAL A 199 9.04 21.53 -3.71
N PRO A 200 10.22 22.18 -3.67
CA PRO A 200 11.42 21.66 -4.31
C PRO A 200 12.29 20.75 -3.42
N GLY A 201 12.46 19.49 -3.82
CA GLY A 201 13.78 18.88 -4.02
C GLY A 201 14.29 17.82 -3.01
N GLY A 202 14.97 16.78 -3.53
CA GLY A 202 15.97 16.00 -2.77
C GLY A 202 16.13 14.52 -3.15
N GLY A 203 16.53 14.18 -4.39
CA GLY A 203 16.50 12.80 -4.90
C GLY A 203 17.81 11.99 -4.99
N MET A 204 19.01 12.58 -4.85
CA MET A 204 20.26 11.88 -5.22
C MET A 204 21.15 11.36 -4.07
N GLU A 205 21.12 11.94 -2.87
CA GLU A 205 22.04 11.51 -1.79
C GLU A 205 21.60 10.21 -1.09
N ASP A 206 20.30 9.91 -1.07
CA ASP A 206 19.75 8.76 -0.33
C ASP A 206 20.04 7.41 -1.01
N LEU A 207 20.17 7.34 -2.34
CA LEU A 207 20.55 6.10 -3.04
C LEU A 207 21.94 5.62 -2.60
N ARG A 208 22.89 6.55 -2.43
CA ARG A 208 24.22 6.19 -1.93
C ARG A 208 24.15 5.70 -0.49
N ARG A 209 23.17 6.14 0.30
CA ARG A 209 23.01 5.73 1.71
C ARG A 209 22.38 4.34 1.80
N VAL A 210 21.31 4.08 1.04
CA VAL A 210 20.63 2.78 0.98
C VAL A 210 21.53 1.68 0.39
N LEU A 211 22.23 1.96 -0.72
CA LEU A 211 23.17 1.00 -1.32
C LEU A 211 24.41 0.75 -0.45
N ARG A 212 24.84 1.74 0.36
CA ARG A 212 25.93 1.54 1.35
C ARG A 212 25.46 0.72 2.55
N GLY A 213 24.23 0.90 3.02
CA GLY A 213 23.65 0.10 4.11
C GLY A 213 23.49 -1.38 3.77
N ALA A 214 23.04 -1.69 2.54
CA ALA A 214 22.87 -3.07 2.07
C ALA A 214 24.20 -3.86 1.97
N ARG A 215 25.34 -3.19 1.76
CA ARG A 215 26.66 -3.83 1.73
C ARG A 215 27.16 -4.26 3.11
N HIS A 216 26.64 -3.68 4.19
CA HIS A 216 27.10 -3.99 5.55
C HIS A 216 26.28 -5.09 6.25
N GLN A 217 25.05 -5.37 5.82
CA GLN A 217 24.22 -6.43 6.41
C GLN A 217 24.51 -7.85 5.85
N GLY A 218 25.29 -7.97 4.77
CA GLY A 218 25.61 -9.25 4.14
C GLY A 218 26.90 -9.95 4.62
N ARG A 219 27.54 -9.51 5.72
CA ARG A 219 28.85 -10.04 6.16
C ARG A 219 28.89 -10.69 7.55
N GLY A 220 27.77 -10.84 8.24
CA GLY A 220 27.76 -11.36 9.62
C GLY A 220 26.82 -12.54 9.79
N GLN A 221 27.29 -13.74 9.47
CA GLN A 221 26.97 -15.06 10.06
C GLN A 221 27.17 -16.15 9.00
N GLY A 222 28.42 -16.60 8.86
CA GLY A 222 28.70 -17.93 8.32
C GLY A 222 28.38 -18.98 9.39
N PRO A 223 27.94 -20.18 9.00
CA PRO A 223 27.64 -21.24 9.95
C PRO A 223 28.93 -21.75 10.61
N ALA A 224 28.91 -21.91 11.94
CA ALA A 224 29.92 -22.72 12.61
C ALA A 224 29.67 -24.18 12.22
N ILE A 225 30.61 -24.75 11.46
CA ILE A 225 30.69 -26.19 11.20
C ILE A 225 31.69 -26.74 12.21
N PHE A 226 31.18 -27.58 13.12
CA PHE A 226 31.84 -28.45 14.13
C PHE A 226 33.04 -27.89 14.90
#